data_AF-A0A7C6B0H3-F1
#
_entry.id   AF-A0A7C6B0H3-F1
#
_cell.length_a   1.000
_cell.length_b   1.000
_cell.length_c   1.000
_cell.angle_alpha   90.00
_cell.angle_beta   90.00
_cell.angle_gamma   90.00
#
_symmetry.space_group_name_H-M   'P 1'
#
loop_
_entity.id
_entity.type
_entity.pdbx_description
1 polymer ?
#
loop_
_entity_poly.entity_id
_entity_poly.type
_entity_poly.pdbx_seq_one_letter_code
_entity_poly.pdbx_strand_id
1 'polypeptide(L)'
;RATIALTDTARGDAALLFDSNNLYVAFDVRDDSPWQNAGGDLFMRFKTGDTVDLWVGPDNARRMAGENDRRIMFAPEGKGTGVVAVVFHPKATTNHKRVSFRSPSGEVVMDRVEPATNVAVCVRVRQDGYSLEAAVPWTDLGVGPESKRIGLDLSINFSDPAGERNVARIHWGRNGAAIVYDVPSEARLEPETWGVGIMASPHGRSQGRKPESN
;
A
#
# COMPACT_ATOMS: atom_id res chain seq x y z
N ARG A 1 14.95 0.76 -0.69
CA ARG A 1 14.37 1.86 -1.49
C ARG A 1 14.10 1.33 -2.88
N ALA A 2 12.94 1.62 -3.45
CA ALA A 2 12.53 1.28 -4.80
C ALA A 2 12.00 2.54 -5.48
N THR A 3 12.23 2.69 -6.78
CA THR A 3 11.71 3.79 -7.58
C THR A 3 10.63 3.26 -8.52
N ILE A 4 9.54 4.01 -8.67
CA ILE A 4 8.38 3.69 -9.52
C ILE A 4 8.10 4.94 -10.36
N ALA A 5 8.13 4.87 -11.68
CA ALA A 5 8.00 6.06 -12.52
C ALA A 5 7.18 5.79 -13.79
N LEU A 6 6.30 6.73 -14.13
CA LEU A 6 5.61 6.83 -15.41
C LEU A 6 6.22 7.94 -16.27
N THR A 7 6.43 9.11 -15.67
CA THR A 7 7.13 10.26 -16.27
C THR A 7 8.07 10.88 -15.24
N ASP A 8 8.76 11.98 -15.59
CA ASP A 8 9.55 12.75 -14.64
C ASP A 8 8.70 13.42 -13.54
N THR A 9 7.44 13.76 -13.85
CA THR A 9 6.52 14.46 -12.94
C THR A 9 5.48 13.54 -12.30
N ALA A 10 5.27 12.33 -12.81
CA ALA A 10 4.42 11.29 -12.23
C ALA A 10 5.27 10.08 -11.86
N ARG A 11 5.84 10.12 -10.65
CA ARG A 11 6.72 9.07 -10.10
C ARG A 11 6.74 9.10 -8.59
N GLY A 12 7.25 8.04 -7.98
CA GLY A 12 7.57 8.06 -6.56
C GLY A 12 8.70 7.10 -6.20
N ASP A 13 9.35 7.43 -5.09
CA ASP A 13 10.23 6.53 -4.39
C ASP A 13 9.50 5.93 -3.20
N ALA A 14 9.77 4.67 -2.91
CA ALA A 14 9.27 4.02 -1.72
C ALA A 14 10.38 3.32 -0.94
N ALA A 15 10.24 3.27 0.38
CA ALA A 15 11.13 2.54 1.26
C ALA A 15 10.32 1.75 2.29
N LEU A 16 10.84 0.59 2.67
CA LEU A 16 10.32 -0.19 3.77
C LEU A 16 11.41 -0.41 4.81
N LEU A 17 11.01 -0.40 6.07
CA LEU A 17 11.78 -0.82 7.23
C LEU A 17 10.85 -1.61 8.13
N PHE A 18 11.38 -2.36 9.09
CA PHE A 18 10.54 -3.03 10.07
C PHE A 18 11.23 -3.20 11.41
N ASP A 19 10.42 -3.38 12.44
CA ASP A 19 10.85 -3.89 13.73
C ASP A 19 9.93 -5.04 14.18
N SER A 20 9.96 -5.41 15.46
CA SER A 20 9.13 -6.49 16.00
C SER A 20 7.63 -6.20 15.99
N ASN A 21 7.22 -4.93 15.86
CA ASN A 21 5.86 -4.48 16.05
C ASN A 21 5.23 -3.99 14.76
N ASN A 22 6.00 -3.29 13.91
CA ASN A 22 5.49 -2.63 12.72
C ASN A 22 6.32 -2.94 11.47
N LEU A 23 5.62 -2.96 10.34
CA LEU A 23 6.17 -2.66 9.04
C LEU A 23 6.03 -1.16 8.79
N TYR A 24 7.15 -0.48 8.56
CA TYR A 24 7.18 0.92 8.19
C TYR A 24 7.22 1.03 6.67
N VAL A 25 6.37 1.88 6.10
CA VAL A 25 6.38 2.22 4.68
C VAL A 25 6.49 3.74 4.52
N ALA A 26 7.35 4.17 3.62
CA ALA A 26 7.51 5.56 3.25
C ALA A 26 7.38 5.72 1.74
N PHE A 27 6.66 6.75 1.31
CA PHE A 27 6.52 7.19 -0.07
C PHE A 27 7.00 8.64 -0.19
N ASP A 28 7.74 8.93 -1.26
CA ASP A 28 8.06 10.29 -1.71
C ASP A 28 7.62 10.41 -3.17
N VAL A 29 6.50 11.09 -3.40
CA VAL A 29 5.80 11.16 -4.68
C VAL A 29 6.01 12.53 -5.32
N ARG A 30 6.26 12.52 -6.63
CA ARG A 30 6.20 13.68 -7.52
C ARG A 30 4.88 13.64 -8.26
N ASP A 31 4.17 14.77 -8.23
CA ASP A 31 2.83 14.91 -8.75
C ASP A 31 2.52 16.40 -9.00
N ASP A 32 1.93 16.71 -10.15
CA ASP A 32 1.55 18.06 -10.54
C ASP A 32 0.20 18.49 -9.92
N SER A 33 -0.57 17.54 -9.37
CA SER A 33 -1.81 17.79 -8.61
C SER A 33 -1.80 17.08 -7.25
N PRO A 34 -0.85 17.39 -6.36
CA PRO A 34 -0.52 16.52 -5.25
C PRO A 34 -1.63 16.40 -4.20
N TRP A 35 -1.85 15.15 -3.78
CA TRP A 35 -2.67 14.76 -2.64
C TRP A 35 -4.15 15.17 -2.79
N GLN A 36 -4.70 15.05 -4.00
CA GLN A 36 -6.09 15.36 -4.33
C GLN A 36 -6.95 14.10 -4.40
N ASN A 37 -8.09 14.12 -3.70
CA ASN A 37 -9.07 13.05 -3.80
C ASN A 37 -10.46 13.57 -3.42
N ALA A 38 -11.41 13.51 -4.35
CA ALA A 38 -12.78 14.00 -4.14
C ALA A 38 -13.57 13.12 -3.16
N GLY A 39 -13.08 11.90 -2.90
CA GLY A 39 -13.64 11.01 -1.90
C GLY A 39 -14.99 10.42 -2.31
N GLY A 40 -15.98 10.53 -1.43
CA GLY A 40 -17.25 9.81 -1.52
C GLY A 40 -17.24 8.55 -0.66
N ASP A 41 -17.29 7.39 -1.29
CA ASP A 41 -17.13 6.11 -0.59
C ASP A 41 -15.66 5.89 -0.22
N LEU A 42 -15.42 5.73 1.08
CA LEU A 42 -14.10 5.50 1.66
C LEU A 42 -13.37 4.32 0.99
N PHE A 43 -14.09 3.25 0.65
CA PHE A 43 -13.49 2.04 0.09
C PHE A 43 -13.19 2.18 -1.41
N MET A 44 -13.71 3.24 -2.05
CA MET A 44 -13.56 3.53 -3.47
C MET A 44 -12.56 4.65 -3.78
N ARG A 45 -11.86 5.18 -2.76
CA ARG A 45 -10.94 6.32 -2.94
C ARG A 45 -9.85 6.11 -3.99
N PHE A 46 -9.45 4.87 -4.25
CA PHE A 46 -8.52 4.55 -5.32
C PHE A 46 -9.04 4.90 -6.73
N LYS A 47 -10.34 5.13 -6.91
CA LYS A 47 -10.91 5.62 -8.17
C LYS A 47 -11.09 7.12 -8.24
N THR A 48 -11.07 7.81 -7.10
CA THR A 48 -11.44 9.22 -7.00
C THR A 48 -10.25 10.10 -6.66
N GLY A 49 -9.04 9.68 -7.02
CA GLY A 49 -7.85 10.52 -7.00
C GLY A 49 -6.61 9.80 -6.47
N ASP A 50 -5.78 10.57 -5.78
CA ASP A 50 -4.48 10.14 -5.29
C ASP A 50 -4.62 9.13 -4.16
N THR A 51 -3.83 8.07 -4.26
CA THR A 51 -3.60 7.10 -3.19
C THR A 51 -2.18 6.59 -3.27
N VAL A 52 -1.66 6.13 -2.13
CA VAL A 52 -0.53 5.20 -2.09
C VAL A 52 -0.98 3.93 -1.39
N ASP A 53 -0.47 2.79 -1.84
CA ASP A 53 -0.95 1.50 -1.35
C ASP A 53 0.21 0.55 -1.06
N LEU A 54 0.09 -0.15 0.07
CA LEU A 54 0.91 -1.31 0.43
C LEU A 54 0.11 -2.58 0.15
N TRP A 55 0.65 -3.47 -0.66
CA TRP A 55 0.09 -4.79 -0.93
C TRP A 55 1.04 -5.83 -0.39
N VAL A 56 0.54 -6.74 0.46
CA VAL A 56 1.40 -7.70 1.14
C VAL A 56 0.70 -9.04 1.33
N GLY A 57 1.48 -10.11 1.29
CA GLY A 57 1.02 -11.45 1.62
C GLY A 57 2.18 -12.41 1.85
N PRO A 58 1.89 -13.68 2.16
CA PRO A 58 2.91 -14.66 2.53
C PRO A 58 3.87 -15.02 1.38
N ASP A 59 3.46 -14.81 0.12
CA ASP A 59 4.23 -15.14 -1.08
C ASP A 59 3.70 -14.37 -2.30
N ASN A 60 4.37 -14.54 -3.44
CA ASN A 60 3.96 -14.01 -4.75
C ASN A 60 3.77 -15.12 -5.80
N ALA A 61 3.48 -16.36 -5.40
CA ALA A 61 3.36 -17.50 -6.31
C ALA A 61 1.90 -17.83 -6.65
N ARG A 62 0.95 -17.33 -5.84
CA ARG A 62 -0.47 -17.66 -5.95
C ARG A 62 -1.22 -16.69 -6.84
N ARG A 63 -1.99 -17.22 -7.79
CA ARG A 63 -2.93 -16.43 -8.58
C ARG A 63 -4.04 -15.77 -7.76
N MET A 64 -4.63 -16.54 -6.86
CA MET A 64 -5.74 -16.09 -6.03
C MET A 64 -5.26 -15.68 -4.64
N ALA A 65 -5.73 -14.52 -4.19
CA ALA A 65 -5.51 -14.08 -2.83
C ALA A 65 -6.29 -14.93 -1.81
N GLY A 66 -5.68 -15.15 -0.65
CA GLY A 66 -6.16 -15.90 0.50
C GLY A 66 -6.28 -15.02 1.74
N GLU A 67 -6.45 -15.66 2.90
CA GLU A 67 -6.77 -14.99 4.17
C GLU A 67 -5.69 -14.07 4.72
N ASN A 68 -4.45 -14.23 4.25
CA ASN A 68 -3.27 -13.52 4.73
C ASN A 68 -2.77 -12.43 3.76
N ASP A 69 -3.47 -12.25 2.64
CA ASP A 69 -3.18 -11.16 1.72
C ASP A 69 -3.90 -9.89 2.18
N ARG A 70 -3.22 -8.75 2.11
CA ARG A 70 -3.73 -7.43 2.52
C ARG A 70 -3.39 -6.39 1.48
N ARG A 71 -4.30 -5.44 1.31
CA ARG A 71 -4.01 -4.12 0.74
C ARG A 71 -4.29 -3.10 1.82
N ILE A 72 -3.37 -2.18 2.05
CA ILE A 72 -3.60 -0.98 2.84
C ILE A 72 -3.51 0.20 1.90
N MET A 73 -4.64 0.89 1.73
CA MET A 73 -4.75 2.10 0.92
C MET A 73 -4.67 3.31 1.84
N PHE A 74 -3.79 4.26 1.51
CA PHE A 74 -3.72 5.58 2.14
C PHE A 74 -4.22 6.63 1.16
N ALA A 75 -5.11 7.50 1.61
CA ALA A 75 -5.73 8.52 0.78
C ALA A 75 -5.99 9.81 1.56
N PRO A 76 -6.17 10.97 0.90
CA PRO A 76 -6.64 12.18 1.55
C PRO A 76 -7.98 11.95 2.27
N GLU A 77 -8.08 12.44 3.51
CA GLU A 77 -9.37 12.47 4.22
C GLU A 77 -10.31 13.54 3.64
N GLY A 78 -9.71 14.61 3.13
CA GLY A 78 -10.34 15.76 2.50
C GLY A 78 -9.26 16.74 2.07
N LYS A 79 -9.57 18.03 2.03
CA LYS A 79 -8.57 19.07 1.73
C LYS A 79 -7.51 19.15 2.85
N GLY A 80 -6.24 19.30 2.49
CA GLY A 80 -5.13 19.49 3.43
C GLY A 80 -4.33 18.21 3.66
N THR A 81 -3.87 17.97 4.90
CA THR A 81 -2.97 16.86 5.25
C THR A 81 -3.64 15.73 6.03
N GLY A 82 -4.97 15.69 6.07
CA GLY A 82 -5.70 14.58 6.67
C GLY A 82 -5.50 13.30 5.86
N VAL A 83 -5.36 12.17 6.54
CA VAL A 83 -5.14 10.86 5.90
C VAL A 83 -6.17 9.87 6.43
N VAL A 84 -6.77 9.11 5.52
CA VAL A 84 -7.44 7.86 5.87
C VAL A 84 -6.57 6.68 5.47
N ALA A 85 -6.66 5.60 6.25
CA ALA A 85 -6.12 4.31 5.91
C ALA A 85 -7.26 3.29 5.86
N VAL A 86 -7.25 2.40 4.87
CA VAL A 86 -8.28 1.36 4.66
C VAL A 86 -7.58 0.03 4.42
N VAL A 87 -7.97 -1.00 5.16
CA VAL A 87 -7.49 -2.39 4.96
C VAL A 87 -8.51 -3.18 4.17
N PHE A 88 -8.04 -3.89 3.13
CA PHE A 88 -8.83 -4.81 2.33
C PHE A 88 -8.41 -6.24 2.63
N HIS A 89 -9.39 -7.08 2.95
CA HIS A 89 -9.24 -8.50 3.22
C HIS A 89 -9.98 -9.28 2.13
N PRO A 90 -9.26 -9.89 1.16
CA PRO A 90 -9.89 -10.69 0.11
C PRO A 90 -10.59 -11.91 0.67
N LYS A 91 -10.05 -12.47 1.75
CA LYS A 91 -10.64 -13.56 2.54
C LYS A 91 -10.55 -13.26 4.02
N ALA A 92 -11.52 -13.74 4.78
CA ALA A 92 -11.52 -13.66 6.24
C ALA A 92 -11.95 -14.99 6.87
N THR A 93 -11.40 -15.31 8.04
CA THR A 93 -11.71 -16.53 8.80
C THR A 93 -13.02 -16.44 9.58
N THR A 94 -13.52 -15.23 9.81
CA THR A 94 -14.80 -14.98 10.49
C THR A 94 -15.78 -14.28 9.54
N ASN A 95 -17.07 -14.39 9.83
CA ASN A 95 -18.09 -13.81 8.99
C ASN A 95 -18.13 -12.29 9.19
N HIS A 96 -17.89 -11.55 8.11
CA HIS A 96 -17.96 -10.09 8.06
C HIS A 96 -18.94 -9.64 6.98
N LYS A 97 -19.30 -8.35 7.00
CA LYS A 97 -20.05 -7.75 5.91
C LYS A 97 -19.15 -7.70 4.67
N ARG A 98 -19.41 -8.60 3.72
CA ARG A 98 -18.72 -8.66 2.44
C ARG A 98 -18.94 -7.36 1.65
N VAL A 99 -17.91 -6.90 0.95
CA VAL A 99 -17.92 -5.67 0.16
C VAL A 99 -17.74 -6.03 -1.31
N SER A 100 -18.65 -5.58 -2.15
CA SER A 100 -18.65 -5.80 -3.59
C SER A 100 -18.08 -4.58 -4.33
N PHE A 101 -17.07 -4.82 -5.16
CA PHE A 101 -16.49 -3.87 -6.10
C PHE A 101 -16.95 -4.27 -7.50
N ARG A 102 -17.91 -3.53 -8.06
CA ARG A 102 -18.59 -3.87 -9.31
C ARG A 102 -18.49 -2.77 -10.36
N SER A 103 -18.40 -3.19 -11.61
CA SER A 103 -18.58 -2.38 -12.82
C SER A 103 -19.34 -3.21 -13.86
N PRO A 104 -19.68 -2.66 -15.04
CA PRO A 104 -20.26 -3.47 -16.13
C PRO A 104 -19.37 -4.64 -16.58
N SER A 105 -18.05 -4.55 -16.40
CA SER A 105 -17.08 -5.57 -16.79
C SER A 105 -16.90 -6.69 -15.76
N GLY A 106 -17.45 -6.57 -14.55
CA GLY A 106 -17.41 -7.66 -13.58
C GLY A 106 -17.58 -7.24 -12.13
N GLU A 107 -17.22 -8.16 -11.23
CA GLU A 107 -17.30 -7.98 -9.79
C GLU A 107 -16.12 -8.67 -9.10
N VAL A 108 -15.60 -8.03 -8.05
CA VAL A 108 -14.74 -8.64 -7.03
C VAL A 108 -15.42 -8.45 -5.68
N VAL A 109 -15.49 -9.53 -4.90
CA VAL A 109 -16.02 -9.47 -3.54
C VAL A 109 -14.90 -9.71 -2.56
N MET A 110 -14.71 -8.76 -1.65
CA MET A 110 -13.84 -8.88 -0.49
C MET A 110 -14.67 -9.33 0.71
N ASP A 111 -14.13 -10.21 1.54
CA ASP A 111 -14.87 -10.67 2.72
C ASP A 111 -14.94 -9.58 3.81
N ARG A 112 -13.96 -8.66 3.84
CA ARG A 112 -13.96 -7.50 4.74
C ARG A 112 -13.16 -6.34 4.14
N VAL A 113 -13.69 -5.12 4.27
CA VAL A 113 -12.96 -3.87 4.01
C VAL A 113 -13.34 -2.89 5.10
N GLU A 114 -12.36 -2.21 5.69
CA GLU A 114 -12.60 -1.35 6.84
C GLU A 114 -11.51 -0.28 7.04
N PRO A 115 -11.79 0.79 7.82
CA PRO A 115 -10.75 1.72 8.24
C PRO A 115 -9.64 1.03 9.03
N ALA A 116 -8.39 1.34 8.71
CA ALA A 116 -7.20 0.87 9.42
C ALA A 116 -6.92 1.77 10.63
N THR A 117 -7.56 1.49 11.77
CA THR A 117 -7.52 2.39 12.93
C THR A 117 -6.25 2.29 13.78
N ASN A 118 -5.45 1.23 13.63
CA ASN A 118 -4.21 1.04 14.37
C ASN A 118 -2.96 1.56 13.61
N VAL A 119 -3.14 2.10 12.40
CA VAL A 119 -2.03 2.57 11.58
C VAL A 119 -1.70 4.02 11.94
N ALA A 120 -0.46 4.26 12.37
CA ALA A 120 0.04 5.62 12.54
C ALA A 120 0.56 6.13 11.19
N VAL A 121 0.07 7.28 10.73
CA VAL A 121 0.42 7.84 9.42
C VAL A 121 0.59 9.35 9.47
N CYS A 122 1.56 9.86 8.71
CA CYS A 122 1.78 11.29 8.51
C CYS A 122 2.00 11.58 7.03
N VAL A 123 1.42 12.69 6.54
CA VAL A 123 1.66 13.19 5.18
C VAL A 123 2.18 14.63 5.23
N ARG A 124 3.11 14.94 4.32
CA ARG A 124 3.56 16.32 4.04
C ARG A 124 3.33 16.59 2.57
N VAL A 125 2.44 17.53 2.28
CA VAL A 125 2.14 17.97 0.92
C VAL A 125 3.05 19.14 0.56
N ARG A 126 3.59 19.11 -0.65
CA ARG A 126 4.42 20.15 -1.26
C ARG A 126 3.75 20.60 -2.56
N GLN A 127 4.31 21.62 -3.20
CA GLN A 127 3.77 22.11 -4.47
C GLN A 127 3.93 21.09 -5.61
N ASP A 128 4.97 20.27 -5.56
CA ASP A 128 5.43 19.38 -6.62
C ASP A 128 5.33 17.89 -6.24
N GLY A 129 4.47 17.57 -5.26
CA GLY A 129 4.32 16.22 -4.74
C GLY A 129 3.95 16.15 -3.27
N TYR A 130 4.13 14.97 -2.69
CA TYR A 130 3.89 14.71 -1.27
C TYR A 130 4.78 13.59 -0.75
N SER A 131 5.01 13.56 0.55
CA SER A 131 5.62 12.40 1.22
C SER A 131 4.69 11.84 2.28
N LEU A 132 4.59 10.53 2.37
CA LEU A 132 3.80 9.82 3.36
C LEU A 132 4.70 8.82 4.09
N GLU A 133 4.59 8.77 5.41
CA GLU A 133 5.21 7.75 6.26
C GLU A 133 4.13 7.09 7.10
N ALA A 134 4.12 5.76 7.13
CA ALA A 134 3.19 4.99 7.94
C ALA A 134 3.90 3.87 8.70
N ALA A 135 3.49 3.68 9.96
CA ALA A 135 3.81 2.52 10.77
C ALA A 135 2.56 1.62 10.82
N VAL A 136 2.65 0.48 10.15
CA VAL A 136 1.56 -0.50 10.08
C VAL A 136 1.86 -1.64 11.05
N PRO A 137 1.01 -1.88 12.07
CA PRO A 137 1.19 -3.00 12.98
C PRO A 137 1.14 -4.33 12.22
N TRP A 138 2.04 -5.26 12.56
CA TRP A 138 2.03 -6.61 11.99
C TRP A 138 0.71 -7.34 12.22
N THR A 139 -0.05 -7.00 13.27
CA THR A 139 -1.37 -7.57 13.55
C THR A 139 -2.43 -7.20 12.51
N ASP A 140 -2.26 -6.07 11.82
CA ASP A 140 -3.14 -5.65 10.73
C ASP A 140 -2.70 -6.30 9.40
N LEU A 141 -1.51 -6.93 9.40
CA LEU A 141 -0.92 -7.62 8.27
C LEU A 141 -1.16 -9.14 8.40
N GLY A 142 -1.34 -9.84 7.27
CA GLY A 142 -1.43 -11.30 7.28
C GLY A 142 -0.07 -12.01 7.33
N VAL A 143 1.00 -11.25 7.61
CA VAL A 143 2.39 -11.71 7.71
C VAL A 143 3.04 -11.05 8.92
N GLY A 144 4.12 -11.64 9.43
CA GLY A 144 4.82 -11.15 10.61
C GLY A 144 6.30 -10.84 10.40
N PRO A 145 6.96 -10.21 11.39
CA PRO A 145 8.36 -9.80 11.33
C PRO A 145 9.34 -10.99 11.23
N GLU A 146 8.89 -12.19 11.57
CA GLU A 146 9.64 -13.45 11.46
C GLU A 146 9.68 -14.01 10.03
N SER A 147 8.82 -13.51 9.15
CA SER A 147 8.82 -13.91 7.73
C SER A 147 10.16 -13.56 7.12
N LYS A 148 10.84 -14.50 6.45
CA LYS A 148 12.11 -14.21 5.74
C LYS A 148 11.88 -13.53 4.40
N ARG A 149 10.73 -13.83 3.79
CA ARG A 149 10.29 -13.32 2.49
C ARG A 149 8.78 -13.09 2.57
N ILE A 150 8.31 -12.04 1.92
CA ILE A 150 6.90 -11.72 1.76
C ILE A 150 6.61 -11.39 0.29
N GLY A 151 5.41 -11.71 -0.18
CA GLY A 151 4.87 -11.10 -1.40
C GLY A 151 4.63 -9.63 -1.13
N LEU A 152 5.11 -8.76 -2.03
CA LEU A 152 5.08 -7.32 -1.82
C LEU A 152 4.80 -6.59 -3.13
N ASP A 153 3.90 -5.62 -3.06
CA ASP A 153 3.76 -4.59 -4.09
C ASP A 153 3.47 -3.24 -3.44
N LEU A 154 3.84 -2.18 -4.14
CA LEU A 154 3.66 -0.78 -3.75
C LEU A 154 3.07 -0.07 -4.95
N SER A 155 1.97 0.65 -4.76
CA SER A 155 1.36 1.39 -5.86
C SER A 155 1.07 2.84 -5.51
N ILE A 156 1.04 3.67 -6.55
CA ILE A 156 0.67 5.08 -6.48
C ILE A 156 -0.42 5.31 -7.52
N ASN A 157 -1.56 5.83 -7.08
CA ASN A 157 -2.58 6.40 -7.95
C ASN A 157 -2.33 7.90 -8.07
N PHE A 158 -2.44 8.41 -9.29
CA PHE A 158 -2.42 9.83 -9.60
C PHE A 158 -3.80 10.28 -10.02
N SER A 159 -4.24 11.43 -9.53
CA SER A 159 -5.51 12.04 -9.87
C SER A 159 -5.42 12.92 -11.12
N ASP A 160 -6.58 13.31 -11.65
CA ASP A 160 -6.65 14.54 -12.43
C ASP A 160 -6.53 15.77 -11.52
N PRO A 161 -6.30 16.98 -12.08
CA PRO A 161 -6.13 18.19 -11.26
C PRO A 161 -7.34 18.55 -10.37
N ALA A 162 -8.53 18.06 -10.69
CA ALA A 162 -9.74 18.26 -9.90
C ALA A 162 -9.86 17.25 -8.74
N GLY A 163 -9.03 16.19 -8.73
CA GLY A 163 -9.14 15.11 -7.77
C GLY A 163 -10.39 14.27 -7.97
N GLU A 164 -11.03 14.26 -9.14
CA GLU A 164 -12.32 13.57 -9.34
C GLU A 164 -12.15 12.11 -9.73
N ARG A 165 -11.03 11.78 -10.38
CA ARG A 165 -10.72 10.42 -10.82
C ARG A 165 -9.22 10.15 -10.83
N ASN A 166 -8.84 8.88 -10.72
CA ASN A 166 -7.48 8.47 -11.03
C ASN A 166 -7.23 8.46 -12.55
N VAL A 167 -6.09 8.98 -12.98
CA VAL A 167 -5.66 9.05 -14.40
C VAL A 167 -4.48 8.14 -14.70
N ALA A 168 -3.76 7.71 -13.66
CA ALA A 168 -2.74 6.69 -13.75
C ALA A 168 -2.65 5.92 -12.43
N ARG A 169 -2.19 4.67 -12.52
CA ARG A 169 -1.69 3.91 -11.37
C ARG A 169 -0.40 3.24 -11.79
N ILE A 170 0.63 3.36 -10.98
CA ILE A 170 1.92 2.67 -11.16
C ILE A 170 2.17 1.69 -10.02
N HIS A 171 2.85 0.59 -10.33
CA HIS A 171 3.17 -0.49 -9.39
C HIS A 171 4.66 -0.79 -9.38
N TRP A 172 5.22 -1.09 -8.21
CA TRP A 172 6.59 -1.57 -8.12
C TRP A 172 6.72 -3.04 -8.58
N GLY A 173 5.93 -3.94 -8.00
CA GLY A 173 5.99 -5.38 -8.22
C GLY A 173 5.52 -5.81 -9.60
N ARG A 174 4.54 -5.10 -10.18
CA ARG A 174 3.96 -5.39 -11.51
C ARG A 174 4.74 -4.74 -12.68
N ASN A 175 6.06 -4.59 -12.55
CA ASN A 175 6.92 -3.94 -13.56
C ASN A 175 6.47 -2.53 -13.99
N GLY A 176 6.04 -1.66 -13.07
CA GLY A 176 5.81 -0.24 -13.39
C GLY A 176 4.60 0.04 -14.29
N ALA A 177 3.72 -0.93 -14.55
CA ALA A 177 2.60 -0.76 -15.48
C ALA A 177 1.71 0.44 -15.08
N ALA A 178 1.67 1.46 -15.94
CA ALA A 178 0.83 2.65 -15.77
C ALA A 178 -0.54 2.41 -16.40
N ILE A 179 -1.52 2.00 -15.59
CA ILE A 179 -2.82 1.58 -16.13
C ILE A 179 -3.96 2.00 -15.20
N VAL A 180 -4.97 2.66 -15.77
CA VAL A 180 -6.27 2.83 -15.11
C VAL A 180 -7.18 1.71 -15.56
N TYR A 181 -7.71 0.96 -14.60
CA TYR A 181 -8.63 -0.15 -14.86
C TYR A 181 -10.03 0.16 -14.33
N ASP A 182 -10.95 -0.77 -14.64
CA ASP A 182 -12.27 -0.81 -14.02
C ASP A 182 -12.20 -1.12 -12.53
N VAL A 183 -13.28 -0.80 -11.81
CA VAL A 183 -13.40 -0.94 -10.35
C VAL A 183 -13.00 -2.33 -9.82
N PRO A 184 -13.51 -3.45 -10.38
CA PRO A 184 -13.15 -4.78 -9.91
C PRO A 184 -11.66 -5.09 -10.06
N SER A 185 -11.07 -4.76 -11.21
CA SER A 185 -9.65 -5.06 -11.48
C SER A 185 -8.73 -4.24 -10.58
N GLU A 186 -9.05 -2.96 -10.35
CA GLU A 186 -8.29 -2.11 -9.44
C GLU A 186 -8.43 -2.48 -7.96
N ALA A 187 -9.50 -3.16 -7.58
CA ALA A 187 -9.70 -3.68 -6.23
C ALA A 187 -8.99 -5.03 -6.00
N ARG A 188 -8.79 -5.83 -7.04
CA ARG A 188 -8.35 -7.23 -6.95
C ARG A 188 -6.92 -7.37 -6.42
N LEU A 189 -6.73 -8.33 -5.51
CA LEU A 189 -5.41 -8.80 -5.09
C LEU A 189 -5.02 -10.02 -5.94
N GLU A 190 -3.87 -9.95 -6.60
CA GLU A 190 -3.32 -11.03 -7.46
C GLU A 190 -1.86 -11.27 -7.08
N PRO A 191 -1.59 -12.12 -6.07
CA PRO A 191 -0.24 -12.27 -5.52
C PRO A 191 0.82 -12.67 -6.55
N GLU A 192 0.45 -13.42 -7.59
CA GLU A 192 1.35 -13.81 -8.70
C GLU A 192 1.98 -12.64 -9.46
N THR A 193 1.41 -11.45 -9.33
CA THR A 193 1.90 -10.23 -9.99
C THR A 193 2.83 -9.40 -9.10
N TRP A 194 2.98 -9.77 -7.83
CA TRP A 194 3.75 -9.01 -6.86
C TRP A 194 5.25 -9.33 -6.95
N GLY A 195 6.05 -8.38 -6.46
CA GLY A 195 7.45 -8.60 -6.19
C GLY A 195 7.66 -9.38 -4.89
N VAL A 196 8.92 -9.46 -4.46
CA VAL A 196 9.29 -10.09 -3.19
C VAL A 196 10.01 -9.10 -2.29
N GLY A 197 9.49 -8.92 -1.08
CA GLY A 197 10.20 -8.27 0.02
C GLY A 197 11.12 -9.27 0.72
N ILE A 198 12.39 -8.92 0.91
CA ILE A 198 13.34 -9.72 1.70
C ILE A 198 13.49 -9.09 3.07
N MET A 199 13.17 -9.86 4.09
CA MET A 199 13.21 -9.44 5.49
C MET A 199 14.57 -9.86 6.06
N ALA A 200 15.56 -8.99 5.92
CA ALA A 200 16.83 -9.18 6.59
C ALA A 200 16.69 -8.68 8.03
N SER A 201 16.94 -9.53 9.02
CA SER A 201 17.00 -9.09 10.42
C SER A 201 17.98 -7.92 10.52
N PRO A 202 17.64 -6.83 11.24
CA PRO A 202 18.63 -5.82 11.54
C PRO A 202 19.78 -6.53 12.23
N HIS A 203 21.00 -6.41 11.68
CA HIS A 203 22.17 -7.04 12.25
C HIS A 203 22.19 -6.74 13.75
N GLY A 204 22.09 -7.79 14.56
CA GLY A 204 22.30 -7.66 16.00
C GLY A 204 23.63 -6.96 16.17
N ARG A 205 23.63 -5.82 16.86
CA ARG A 205 24.87 -5.19 17.30
C ARG A 205 25.71 -6.30 17.91
N SER A 206 26.88 -6.57 17.34
CA SER A 206 27.86 -7.43 17.98
C SER A 206 28.04 -6.86 19.38
N GLN A 207 27.65 -7.63 20.40
CA GLN A 207 28.04 -7.36 21.77
C GLN A 207 29.58 -7.29 21.72
N GLY A 208 30.13 -6.10 21.87
CA GLY A 208 31.56 -5.89 21.93
C GLY A 208 32.12 -6.81 22.99
N ARG A 209 32.87 -7.83 22.57
CA ARG A 209 33.62 -8.68 23.49
C ARG A 209 34.60 -7.75 24.20
N LYS A 210 34.46 -7.60 25.51
CA LYS A 210 35.46 -6.90 26.34
C LYS A 210 36.84 -7.51 26.03
N PRO A 211 37.91 -6.70 25.94
CA PRO A 211 39.25 -7.27 25.88
C PRO A 211 39.51 -7.99 27.19
N GLU A 212 39.90 -9.26 27.10
CA GLU A 212 40.49 -9.99 28.22
C GLU A 212 41.83 -9.32 28.53
N SER A 213 41.96 -8.78 29.74
CA SER A 213 43.23 -8.33 30.29
C SER A 213 44.04 -9.55 30.70
N ASN A 214 45.23 -9.70 30.13
CA ASN A 214 46.32 -10.49 30.69
C ASN A 214 47.58 -9.64 30.66
#